data_AF-A0A0W0UV43-F1
#
_entry.id   AF-A0A0W0UV43-F1
#
_cell.length_a   1.000
_cell.length_b   1.000
_cell.length_c   1.000
_cell.angle_alpha   90.00
_cell.angle_beta   90.00
_cell.angle_gamma   90.00
#
_symmetry.space_group_name_H-M   'P 1'
#
loop_
_entity.id
_entity.type
_entity.pdbx_description
1 polymer ?
#
loop_
_entity_poly.entity_id
_entity_poly.type
_entity_poly.pdbx_seq_one_letter_code
_entity_poly.pdbx_strand_id
1 'polypeptide(L)'
;MGKFKVSTFGKWERQRQELVKSLLSDKDIAPKVSEQTIHEALLCEVNTSMFEVAFDFVKKQSETMPPQAMSPQVMKELTIESYRLSLTVVLNSLAKKLDLPPSLLKPHVDKFSESANEQIPLIIEDVLKIGTVSIKTKNEAIDKLYGSDFKKNYPSLSTQLPYEDEEVIELAREKIAQFMTENNFGANEAILSEQFIYINEIAQQISATPDFKEQFQSQTGKSMSEYKITYREKLKNAVTPFWTSDVVAQKSAPEFNEGFKLN
;
A
#
# COMPACT_ATOMS: atom_id res chain seq x y z
N MET A 1 -4.00 3.82 -18.43
CA MET A 1 -4.66 3.07 -17.34
C MET A 1 -6.17 3.12 -17.53
N GLY A 2 -6.94 2.27 -16.84
CA GLY A 2 -8.41 2.40 -16.82
C GLY A 2 -8.85 3.63 -16.01
N LYS A 3 -10.12 4.05 -16.15
CA LYS A 3 -10.68 5.11 -15.30
C LYS A 3 -10.77 4.64 -13.85
N PHE A 4 -10.24 5.41 -12.91
CA PHE A 4 -10.35 5.14 -11.48
C PHE A 4 -11.65 5.71 -10.93
N LYS A 5 -12.45 4.85 -10.31
CA LYS A 5 -13.67 5.25 -9.61
C LYS A 5 -13.43 5.21 -8.10
N VAL A 6 -13.75 6.31 -7.43
CA VAL A 6 -13.64 6.42 -5.97
C VAL A 6 -14.91 7.01 -5.38
N SER A 7 -15.16 6.73 -4.11
CA SER A 7 -16.28 7.30 -3.35
C SER A 7 -15.92 8.62 -2.64
N THR A 8 -14.62 8.92 -2.55
CA THR A 8 -14.07 10.06 -1.80
C THR A 8 -12.87 10.69 -2.53
N PHE A 9 -12.56 11.96 -2.25
CA PHE A 9 -11.27 12.58 -2.62
C PHE A 9 -10.15 12.32 -1.61
N GLY A 10 -10.38 11.40 -0.67
CA GLY A 10 -9.45 11.08 0.39
C GLY A 10 -9.17 12.31 1.23
N LYS A 11 -7.88 12.66 1.34
CA LYS A 11 -7.44 13.84 2.10
C LYS A 11 -8.12 15.15 1.68
N TRP A 12 -8.58 15.28 0.44
CA TRP A 12 -9.16 16.51 -0.08
C TRP A 12 -10.69 16.47 -0.15
N GLU A 13 -11.35 15.51 0.51
CA GLU A 13 -12.81 15.37 0.46
C GLU A 13 -13.55 16.62 0.91
N ARG A 14 -13.07 17.28 1.97
CA ARG A 14 -13.64 18.55 2.42
C ARG A 14 -13.53 19.65 1.35
N GLN A 15 -12.35 19.84 0.79
CA GLN A 15 -12.09 20.83 -0.26
C GLN A 15 -12.93 20.55 -1.49
N ARG A 16 -13.08 19.26 -1.85
CA ARG A 16 -13.92 18.82 -2.97
C ARG A 16 -15.38 19.23 -2.73
N GLN A 17 -15.93 18.99 -1.55
CA GLN A 17 -17.29 19.41 -1.20
C GLN A 17 -17.46 20.93 -1.24
N GLU A 18 -16.46 21.68 -0.77
CA GLU A 18 -16.45 23.15 -0.86
C GLU A 18 -16.41 23.65 -2.32
N LEU A 19 -15.65 22.98 -3.19
CA LEU A 19 -15.64 23.23 -4.63
C LEU A 19 -17.03 23.00 -5.25
N VAL A 20 -17.68 21.87 -4.95
CA VAL A 20 -19.04 21.59 -5.46
C VAL A 20 -20.02 22.69 -5.06
N LYS A 21 -20.03 23.07 -3.77
CA LYS A 21 -20.89 24.16 -3.27
C LYS A 21 -20.60 25.47 -3.97
N SER A 22 -19.32 25.78 -4.20
CA SER A 22 -18.92 27.01 -4.85
C SER A 22 -19.39 27.08 -6.31
N LEU A 23 -19.31 25.97 -7.06
CA LEU A 23 -19.76 25.88 -8.45
C LEU A 23 -21.29 26.00 -8.57
N LEU A 24 -22.02 25.37 -7.64
CA LEU A 24 -23.49 25.42 -7.60
C LEU A 24 -24.04 26.78 -7.14
N SER A 25 -23.21 27.61 -6.50
CA SER A 25 -23.59 28.95 -6.06
C SER A 25 -23.25 30.05 -7.08
N ASP A 26 -22.43 29.72 -8.08
CA ASP A 26 -22.02 30.68 -9.11
C ASP A 26 -23.10 30.82 -10.18
N LYS A 27 -23.51 32.06 -10.46
CA LYS A 27 -24.63 32.36 -11.36
C LYS A 27 -24.34 32.03 -12.82
N ASP A 28 -23.07 32.04 -13.22
CA ASP A 28 -22.64 31.80 -14.60
C ASP A 28 -22.39 30.31 -14.87
N ILE A 29 -22.32 29.49 -13.81
CA ILE A 29 -22.04 28.05 -13.85
C ILE A 29 -23.26 27.23 -13.47
N ALA A 30 -23.94 27.55 -12.35
CA ALA A 30 -25.02 26.75 -11.78
C ALA A 30 -26.14 26.38 -12.77
N PRO A 31 -26.56 27.24 -13.73
CA PRO A 31 -27.57 26.85 -14.71
C PRO A 31 -27.11 25.80 -15.74
N LYS A 32 -25.81 25.54 -15.86
CA LYS A 32 -25.21 24.68 -16.89
C LYS A 32 -24.83 23.29 -16.39
N VAL A 33 -24.83 23.08 -15.08
CA VAL A 33 -24.34 21.84 -14.44
C VAL A 33 -25.29 21.40 -13.34
N SER A 34 -25.26 20.12 -13.01
CA SER A 34 -25.96 19.56 -11.85
C SER A 34 -24.97 19.12 -10.78
N GLU A 35 -25.43 19.02 -9.54
CA GLU A 35 -24.61 18.47 -8.45
C GLU A 35 -24.06 17.08 -8.82
N GLN A 36 -24.90 16.21 -9.38
CA GLN A 36 -24.50 14.87 -9.82
C GLN A 36 -23.40 14.90 -10.89
N THR A 37 -23.53 15.76 -11.91
CA THR A 37 -22.51 15.84 -12.98
C THR A 37 -21.18 16.38 -12.47
N ILE A 38 -21.20 17.31 -11.50
CA ILE A 38 -19.98 17.77 -10.82
C ILE A 38 -19.34 16.65 -10.01
N HIS A 39 -20.12 15.92 -9.20
CA HIS A 39 -19.60 14.80 -8.40
C HIS A 39 -18.99 13.71 -9.28
N GLU A 40 -19.68 13.30 -10.34
CA GLU A 40 -19.18 12.31 -11.29
C GLU A 40 -17.89 12.78 -11.97
N ALA A 41 -17.83 14.05 -12.40
CA ALA A 41 -16.64 14.62 -13.01
C ALA A 41 -15.44 14.62 -12.06
N LEU A 42 -15.67 14.99 -10.80
CA LEU A 42 -14.63 15.02 -9.78
C LEU A 42 -14.15 13.60 -9.44
N LEU A 43 -15.06 12.72 -9.01
CA LEU A 43 -14.76 11.38 -8.49
C LEU A 43 -14.27 10.38 -9.54
N CYS A 44 -14.44 10.69 -10.82
CA CYS A 44 -13.99 9.83 -11.91
C CYS A 44 -12.88 10.49 -12.73
N GLU A 45 -13.21 11.45 -13.61
CA GLU A 45 -12.25 11.98 -14.58
C GLU A 45 -11.15 12.84 -13.94
N VAL A 46 -11.51 13.75 -13.05
CA VAL A 46 -10.52 14.60 -12.35
C VAL A 46 -9.65 13.72 -11.47
N ASN A 47 -10.23 12.88 -10.62
CA ASN A 47 -9.48 11.97 -9.77
C ASN A 47 -8.51 11.07 -10.58
N THR A 48 -8.97 10.49 -11.69
CA THR A 48 -8.11 9.68 -12.57
C THR A 48 -6.91 10.49 -13.06
N SER A 49 -7.16 11.71 -13.55
CA SER A 49 -6.09 12.60 -14.05
C SER A 49 -5.09 12.94 -12.94
N MET A 50 -5.59 13.25 -11.74
CA MET A 50 -4.76 13.57 -10.58
C MET A 50 -3.89 12.38 -10.17
N PHE A 51 -4.48 11.18 -10.12
CA PHE A 51 -3.76 9.95 -9.78
C PHE A 51 -2.67 9.63 -10.82
N GLU A 52 -2.99 9.66 -12.11
CA GLU A 52 -2.03 9.38 -13.18
C GLU A 52 -0.82 10.33 -13.13
N VAL A 53 -1.05 11.62 -12.95
CA VAL A 53 0.01 12.62 -12.83
C VAL A 53 0.89 12.41 -11.60
N ALA A 54 0.28 12.14 -10.44
CA ALA A 54 1.04 11.86 -9.22
C ALA A 54 1.88 10.59 -9.37
N PHE A 55 1.29 9.53 -9.94
CA PHE A 55 1.93 8.25 -10.13
C PHE A 55 3.10 8.32 -11.12
N ASP A 56 2.88 8.93 -12.29
CA ASP A 56 3.90 9.08 -13.33
C ASP A 56 5.09 9.91 -12.84
N PHE A 57 4.83 10.95 -12.04
CA PHE A 57 5.89 11.73 -11.41
C PHE A 57 6.76 10.88 -10.49
N VAL A 58 6.14 10.16 -9.53
CA VAL A 58 6.88 9.31 -8.59
C VAL A 58 7.64 8.21 -9.34
N LYS A 59 7.01 7.57 -10.32
CA LYS A 59 7.63 6.54 -11.16
C LYS A 59 8.88 7.09 -11.85
N LYS A 60 8.77 8.19 -12.58
CA LYS A 60 9.89 8.81 -13.30
C LYS A 60 11.04 9.21 -12.37
N GLN A 61 10.72 9.76 -11.20
CA GLN A 61 11.74 10.11 -10.20
C GLN A 61 12.43 8.87 -9.64
N SER A 62 11.68 7.79 -9.35
CA SER A 62 12.25 6.54 -8.86
C SER A 62 13.15 5.83 -9.87
N GLU A 63 12.86 5.95 -11.16
CA GLU A 63 13.67 5.36 -12.25
C GLU A 63 14.97 6.13 -12.51
N THR A 64 15.00 7.42 -12.16
CA THR A 64 16.16 8.30 -12.41
C THR A 64 17.08 8.46 -11.20
N MET A 65 16.57 8.22 -9.99
CA MET A 65 17.36 8.30 -8.77
C MET A 65 18.06 6.97 -8.43
N PRO A 66 19.34 6.98 -8.05
CA PRO A 66 20.02 5.78 -7.53
C PRO A 66 19.31 5.26 -6.26
N PRO A 67 19.17 3.95 -6.05
CA PRO A 67 18.49 3.39 -4.87
C PRO A 67 19.04 3.91 -3.53
N GLN A 68 20.35 4.13 -3.45
CA GLN A 68 21.02 4.67 -2.27
C GLN A 68 20.68 6.14 -1.95
N ALA A 69 20.11 6.89 -2.89
CA ALA A 69 19.67 8.27 -2.67
C ALA A 69 18.23 8.34 -2.12
N MET A 70 17.51 7.21 -2.08
CA MET A 70 16.09 7.15 -1.71
C MET A 70 15.90 7.09 -0.20
N SER A 71 16.24 8.18 0.49
CA SER A 71 16.03 8.31 1.94
C SER A 71 14.55 8.56 2.29
N PRO A 72 14.12 8.30 3.54
CA PRO A 72 12.76 8.63 3.98
C PRO A 72 12.37 10.10 3.77
N GLN A 73 13.33 11.02 3.92
CA GLN A 73 13.10 12.45 3.69
C GLN A 73 12.88 12.75 2.20
N VAL A 74 13.66 12.13 1.32
CA VAL A 74 13.48 12.26 -0.14
C VAL A 74 12.11 11.70 -0.55
N MET A 75 11.70 10.55 -0.01
CA MET A 75 10.37 9.98 -0.26
C MET A 75 9.24 10.90 0.21
N LYS A 76 9.41 11.57 1.35
CA LYS A 76 8.46 12.58 1.84
C LYS A 76 8.33 13.74 0.85
N GLU A 77 9.44 14.31 0.41
CA GLU A 77 9.46 15.43 -0.54
C GLU A 77 8.86 15.04 -1.89
N LEU A 78 9.22 13.87 -2.42
CA LEU A 78 8.64 13.34 -3.66
C LEU A 78 7.13 13.14 -3.55
N THR A 79 6.63 12.68 -2.40
CA THR A 79 5.19 12.52 -2.18
C THR A 79 4.46 13.86 -2.07
N ILE A 80 5.07 14.87 -1.43
CA ILE A 80 4.51 16.23 -1.38
C ILE A 80 4.43 16.81 -2.79
N GLU A 81 5.50 16.71 -3.56
CA GLU A 81 5.54 17.26 -4.92
C GLU A 81 4.60 16.53 -5.88
N SER A 82 4.43 15.22 -5.74
CA SER A 82 3.47 14.48 -6.54
C SER A 82 2.02 14.92 -6.28
N TYR A 83 1.68 15.24 -5.04
CA TYR A 83 0.38 15.82 -4.69
C TYR A 83 0.22 17.25 -5.21
N ARG A 84 1.25 18.08 -5.15
CA ARG A 84 1.21 19.43 -5.73
C ARG A 84 1.01 19.39 -7.23
N LEU A 85 1.74 18.52 -7.91
CA LEU A 85 1.65 18.36 -9.35
C LEU A 85 0.27 17.85 -9.76
N SER A 86 -0.34 16.93 -9.02
CA SER A 86 -1.67 16.43 -9.34
C SER A 86 -2.77 17.50 -9.23
N LEU A 87 -2.61 18.52 -8.38
CA LEU A 87 -3.55 19.65 -8.33
C LEU A 87 -3.57 20.46 -9.64
N THR A 88 -2.45 20.47 -10.39
CA THR A 88 -2.33 21.29 -11.62
C THR A 88 -3.25 20.85 -12.76
N VAL A 89 -3.73 19.59 -12.74
CA VAL A 89 -4.62 19.08 -13.79
C VAL A 89 -6.10 19.25 -13.51
N VAL A 90 -6.48 19.65 -12.29
CA VAL A 90 -7.88 19.75 -11.86
C VAL A 90 -8.68 20.66 -12.78
N LEU A 91 -8.15 21.85 -13.10
CA LEU A 91 -8.87 22.85 -13.89
C LEU A 91 -9.22 22.31 -15.29
N ASN A 92 -8.22 21.79 -16.00
CA ASN A 92 -8.41 21.36 -17.38
C ASN A 92 -9.26 20.09 -17.45
N SER A 93 -9.07 19.15 -16.51
CA SER A 93 -9.89 17.92 -16.46
C SER A 93 -11.34 18.23 -16.13
N LEU A 94 -11.60 19.13 -15.18
CA LEU A 94 -12.96 19.53 -14.81
C LEU A 94 -13.64 20.33 -15.92
N ALA A 95 -12.93 21.30 -16.52
CA ALA A 95 -13.42 22.09 -17.65
C ALA A 95 -13.84 21.21 -18.82
N LYS A 96 -12.97 20.28 -19.21
CA LYS A 96 -13.24 19.32 -20.29
C LYS A 96 -14.46 18.45 -19.98
N LYS A 97 -14.59 17.97 -18.75
CA LYS A 97 -15.65 17.03 -18.38
C LYS A 97 -17.01 17.70 -18.22
N LEU A 98 -17.05 18.94 -17.75
CA LEU A 98 -18.27 19.74 -17.62
C LEU A 98 -18.64 20.50 -18.90
N ASP A 99 -17.81 20.44 -19.94
CA ASP A 99 -17.95 21.23 -21.17
C ASP A 99 -18.09 22.75 -20.89
N LEU A 100 -17.21 23.26 -20.02
CA LEU A 100 -17.19 24.66 -19.61
C LEU A 100 -15.84 25.32 -19.93
N PRO A 101 -15.83 26.62 -20.26
CA PRO A 101 -14.59 27.38 -20.38
C PRO A 101 -13.77 27.33 -19.07
N PRO A 102 -12.45 27.04 -19.14
CA PRO A 102 -11.58 27.04 -17.95
C PRO A 102 -11.62 28.36 -17.18
N SER A 103 -11.83 29.49 -17.85
CA SER A 103 -11.91 30.81 -17.22
C SER A 103 -13.05 30.93 -16.21
N LEU A 104 -14.17 30.23 -16.41
CA LEU A 104 -15.30 30.24 -15.46
C LEU A 104 -14.97 29.43 -14.20
N LEU A 105 -14.28 28.30 -14.37
CA LEU A 105 -13.94 27.41 -13.25
C LEU A 105 -12.72 27.87 -12.46
N LYS A 106 -11.84 28.67 -13.08
CA LYS A 106 -10.53 29.03 -12.52
C LYS A 106 -10.60 29.59 -11.09
N PRO A 107 -11.46 30.56 -10.74
CA PRO A 107 -11.48 31.12 -9.38
C PRO A 107 -11.83 30.06 -8.32
N HIS A 108 -12.71 29.12 -8.65
CA HIS A 108 -13.13 28.04 -7.76
C HIS A 108 -12.05 26.98 -7.60
N VAL A 109 -11.40 26.60 -8.71
CA VAL A 109 -10.33 25.61 -8.73
C VAL A 109 -9.06 26.16 -8.08
N ASP A 110 -8.75 27.44 -8.23
CA ASP A 110 -7.63 28.09 -7.54
C ASP A 110 -7.82 28.00 -6.02
N LYS A 111 -9.02 28.35 -5.51
CA LYS A 111 -9.36 28.23 -4.09
C LYS A 111 -9.28 26.79 -3.58
N PHE A 112 -9.79 25.84 -4.36
CA PHE A 112 -9.66 24.41 -4.05
C PHE A 112 -8.18 24.03 -3.93
N SER A 113 -7.36 24.42 -4.91
CA SER A 113 -5.95 24.03 -5.00
C SER A 113 -5.11 24.64 -3.88
N GLU A 114 -5.38 25.91 -3.52
CA GLU A 114 -4.75 26.59 -2.40
C GLU A 114 -5.02 25.86 -1.08
N SER A 115 -6.30 25.63 -0.75
CA SER A 115 -6.69 24.93 0.47
C SER A 115 -6.20 23.47 0.49
N ALA A 116 -6.25 22.77 -0.65
CA ALA A 116 -5.76 21.41 -0.78
C ALA A 116 -4.23 21.32 -0.56
N ASN A 117 -3.47 22.31 -1.04
CA ASN A 117 -2.02 22.38 -0.88
C ASN A 117 -1.61 22.67 0.58
N GLU A 118 -2.36 23.52 1.28
CA GLU A 118 -2.14 23.81 2.71
C GLU A 118 -2.29 22.55 3.59
N GLN A 119 -3.15 21.60 3.20
CA GLN A 119 -3.33 20.37 3.95
C GLN A 119 -2.21 19.34 3.77
N ILE A 120 -1.46 19.38 2.67
CA ILE A 120 -0.47 18.34 2.35
C ILE A 120 0.55 18.14 3.48
N PRO A 121 1.21 19.19 4.02
CA PRO A 121 2.21 19.01 5.07
C PRO A 121 1.63 18.46 6.38
N LEU A 122 0.33 18.69 6.64
CA LEU A 122 -0.31 18.34 7.91
C LEU A 122 -0.53 16.84 8.06
N ILE A 123 -0.74 16.13 6.95
CA ILE A 123 -1.09 14.70 6.97
C ILE A 123 0.01 13.81 6.44
N ILE A 124 0.98 14.36 5.69
CA ILE A 124 1.95 13.54 4.98
C ILE A 124 2.79 12.70 5.94
N GLU A 125 3.14 13.26 7.10
CA GLU A 125 3.91 12.53 8.11
C GLU A 125 3.14 11.32 8.64
N ASP A 126 1.85 11.49 8.92
CA ASP A 126 1.02 10.42 9.43
C ASP A 126 0.77 9.34 8.37
N VAL A 127 0.49 9.74 7.13
CA VAL A 127 0.39 8.82 5.98
C VAL A 127 1.69 8.04 5.78
N LEU A 128 2.86 8.67 5.95
CA LEU A 128 4.15 7.98 5.83
C LEU A 128 4.43 7.03 7.01
N LYS A 129 4.03 7.38 8.24
CA LYS A 129 4.11 6.45 9.39
C LYS A 129 3.28 5.20 9.13
N ILE A 130 2.04 5.39 8.67
CA ILE A 130 1.15 4.29 8.25
C ILE A 130 1.80 3.46 7.14
N GLY A 131 2.33 4.11 6.10
CA GLY A 131 3.03 3.44 5.00
C GLY A 131 4.20 2.60 5.49
N THR A 132 4.97 3.11 6.46
CA THR A 132 6.08 2.39 7.10
C THR A 132 5.60 1.15 7.84
N VAL A 133 4.49 1.26 8.59
CA VAL A 133 3.85 0.09 9.25
C VAL A 133 3.46 -0.95 8.20
N SER A 134 2.80 -0.53 7.12
CA SER A 134 2.40 -1.42 6.02
C SER A 134 3.60 -2.16 5.43
N ILE A 135 4.64 -1.44 5.02
CA ILE A 135 5.85 -2.01 4.38
C ILE A 135 6.53 -3.00 5.33
N LYS A 136 6.71 -2.61 6.60
CA LYS A 136 7.33 -3.48 7.61
C LYS A 136 6.54 -4.77 7.78
N THR A 137 5.22 -4.67 7.97
CA THR A 137 4.35 -5.84 8.17
C THR A 137 4.34 -6.76 6.95
N LYS A 138 4.29 -6.21 5.73
CA LYS A 138 4.35 -7.03 4.51
C LYS A 138 5.68 -7.76 4.38
N ASN A 139 6.79 -7.08 4.68
CA ASN A 139 8.12 -7.70 4.66
C ASN A 139 8.25 -8.83 5.68
N GLU A 140 7.75 -8.62 6.90
CA GLU A 140 7.74 -9.64 7.96
C GLU A 140 6.81 -10.81 7.61
N ALA A 141 5.65 -10.53 7.01
CA ALA A 141 4.71 -11.56 6.54
C ALA A 141 5.34 -12.42 5.43
N ILE A 142 6.05 -11.81 4.48
CA ILE A 142 6.78 -12.53 3.45
C ILE A 142 7.83 -13.45 4.08
N ASP A 143 8.64 -12.94 5.00
CA ASP A 143 9.68 -13.74 5.66
C ASP A 143 9.08 -14.90 6.47
N LYS A 144 7.90 -14.70 7.07
CA LYS A 144 7.17 -15.72 7.83
C LYS A 144 6.51 -16.77 6.94
N LEU A 145 5.94 -16.38 5.81
CA LEU A 145 5.15 -17.25 4.94
C LEU A 145 5.99 -17.99 3.90
N TYR A 146 7.05 -17.35 3.41
CA TYR A 146 7.89 -17.84 2.31
C TYR A 146 9.34 -18.10 2.73
N GLY A 147 9.76 -17.58 3.88
CA GLY A 147 11.11 -17.70 4.42
C GLY A 147 12.01 -16.51 4.13
N SER A 148 12.97 -16.29 5.03
CA SER A 148 13.90 -15.14 4.96
C SER A 148 14.77 -15.15 3.70
N ASP A 149 15.04 -16.33 3.14
CA ASP A 149 15.83 -16.47 1.92
C ASP A 149 14.99 -16.28 0.64
N PHE A 150 13.67 -16.16 0.73
CA PHE A 150 12.80 -16.03 -0.44
C PHE A 150 13.17 -14.80 -1.29
N LYS A 151 13.41 -13.66 -0.64
CA LYS A 151 13.87 -12.41 -1.27
C LYS A 151 15.17 -12.59 -2.07
N LYS A 152 16.07 -13.44 -1.58
CA LYS A 152 17.35 -13.72 -2.22
C LYS A 152 17.19 -14.67 -3.41
N ASN A 153 16.35 -15.70 -3.26
CA ASN A 153 16.17 -16.74 -4.28
C ASN A 153 15.23 -16.30 -5.41
N TYR A 154 14.24 -15.47 -5.11
CA TYR A 154 13.20 -15.03 -6.03
C TYR A 154 12.94 -13.52 -5.89
N PRO A 155 13.93 -12.65 -6.19
CA PRO A 155 13.84 -11.21 -5.95
C PRO A 155 12.64 -10.56 -6.68
N SER A 156 12.40 -10.95 -7.94
CA SER A 156 11.28 -10.43 -8.73
C SER A 156 9.91 -10.82 -8.16
N LEU A 157 9.75 -12.07 -7.71
CA LEU A 157 8.49 -12.50 -7.09
C LEU A 157 8.30 -11.79 -5.75
N SER A 158 9.38 -11.64 -4.97
CA SER A 158 9.31 -10.96 -3.68
C SER A 158 8.91 -9.49 -3.76
N THR A 159 9.23 -8.80 -4.85
CA THR A 159 8.78 -7.41 -5.04
C THR A 159 7.29 -7.30 -5.39
N GLN A 160 6.70 -8.37 -5.90
CA GLN A 160 5.29 -8.40 -6.33
C GLN A 160 4.37 -8.96 -5.24
N LEU A 161 4.85 -9.89 -4.40
CA LEU A 161 4.11 -10.48 -3.27
C LEU A 161 3.36 -9.47 -2.37
N PRO A 162 3.90 -8.29 -2.01
CA PRO A 162 3.18 -7.27 -1.24
C PRO A 162 1.84 -6.79 -1.83
N TYR A 163 1.59 -7.09 -3.11
CA TYR A 163 0.42 -6.64 -3.87
C TYR A 163 -0.44 -7.78 -4.41
N GLU A 164 0.08 -9.01 -4.40
CA GLU A 164 -0.55 -10.16 -5.08
C GLU A 164 -0.97 -11.28 -4.11
N ASP A 165 -0.42 -11.31 -2.88
CA ASP A 165 -0.78 -12.30 -1.87
C ASP A 165 -1.80 -11.72 -0.88
N GLU A 166 -3.04 -12.21 -0.95
CA GLU A 166 -4.14 -11.82 -0.07
C GLU A 166 -3.78 -11.96 1.42
N GLU A 167 -3.06 -13.02 1.83
CA GLU A 167 -2.67 -13.22 3.23
C GLU A 167 -1.68 -12.13 3.70
N VAL A 168 -0.75 -11.72 2.81
CA VAL A 168 0.20 -10.63 3.10
C VAL A 168 -0.53 -9.28 3.16
N ILE A 169 -1.49 -9.05 2.27
CA ILE A 169 -2.29 -7.81 2.22
C ILE A 169 -3.17 -7.69 3.46
N GLU A 170 -3.86 -8.75 3.85
CA GLU A 170 -4.75 -8.75 5.02
C GLU A 170 -3.96 -8.54 6.32
N LEU A 171 -2.81 -9.20 6.51
CA LEU A 171 -1.96 -8.95 7.69
C LEU A 171 -1.52 -7.48 7.79
N ALA A 172 -1.20 -6.84 6.66
CA ALA A 172 -0.85 -5.43 6.64
C ALA A 172 -2.06 -4.54 6.96
N ARG A 173 -3.26 -4.88 6.45
CA ARG A 173 -4.51 -4.15 6.76
C ARG A 173 -4.86 -4.23 8.24
N GLU A 174 -4.82 -5.43 8.83
CA GLU A 174 -5.05 -5.62 10.27
C GLU A 174 -4.06 -4.82 11.11
N LYS A 175 -2.78 -4.81 10.73
CA LYS A 175 -1.76 -4.07 11.47
C LYS A 175 -1.94 -2.56 11.37
N ILE A 176 -2.34 -2.06 10.21
CA ILE A 176 -2.72 -0.65 10.03
C ILE A 176 -3.94 -0.32 10.89
N ALA A 177 -4.98 -1.14 10.88
CA ALA A 177 -6.19 -0.90 11.68
C ALA A 177 -5.89 -0.85 13.19
N GLN A 178 -5.04 -1.77 13.67
CA GLN A 178 -4.52 -1.75 15.03
C GLN A 178 -3.74 -0.46 15.31
N PHE A 179 -2.79 -0.11 14.43
CA PHE A 179 -2.00 1.12 14.57
C PHE A 179 -2.90 2.37 14.61
N MET A 180 -3.96 2.40 13.80
CA MET A 180 -4.92 3.50 13.78
C MET A 180 -5.68 3.65 15.09
N THR A 181 -5.98 2.54 15.77
CA THR A 181 -6.67 2.54 17.07
C THR A 181 -5.73 2.91 18.22
N GLU A 182 -4.47 2.50 18.13
CA GLU A 182 -3.46 2.74 19.18
C GLU A 182 -2.85 4.14 19.14
N ASN A 183 -2.94 4.83 17.99
CA ASN A 183 -2.32 6.14 17.80
C ASN A 183 -3.38 7.24 17.73
N ASN A 184 -3.18 8.30 18.51
CA ASN A 184 -4.04 9.48 18.46
C ASN A 184 -3.57 10.43 17.34
N PHE A 185 -4.33 10.51 16.25
CA PHE A 185 -4.07 11.43 15.14
C PHE A 185 -4.75 12.81 15.31
N GLY A 186 -5.46 13.02 16.43
CA GLY A 186 -6.11 14.28 16.76
C GLY A 186 -7.00 14.79 15.62
N ALA A 187 -6.76 16.03 15.20
CA ALA A 187 -7.54 16.68 14.14
C ALA A 187 -7.39 16.01 12.74
N ASN A 188 -6.38 15.16 12.54
CA ASN A 188 -6.12 14.50 11.27
C ASN A 188 -6.91 13.18 11.11
N GLU A 189 -7.51 12.64 12.16
CA GLU A 189 -8.12 11.30 12.15
C GLU A 189 -9.18 11.13 11.04
N ALA A 190 -10.09 12.11 10.91
CA ALA A 190 -11.11 12.10 9.86
C ALA A 190 -10.49 12.16 8.45
N ILE A 191 -9.45 12.98 8.27
CA ILE A 191 -8.76 13.13 6.98
C ILE A 191 -8.04 11.83 6.60
N LEU A 192 -7.40 11.19 7.58
CA LEU A 192 -6.73 9.90 7.38
C LEU A 192 -7.74 8.81 7.05
N SER A 193 -8.88 8.74 7.74
CA SER A 193 -9.93 7.78 7.45
C SER A 193 -10.41 7.87 6.00
N GLU A 194 -10.70 9.08 5.51
CA GLU A 194 -11.06 9.30 4.10
C GLU A 194 -9.91 8.89 3.16
N GLN A 195 -8.67 9.26 3.48
CA GLN A 195 -7.51 8.90 2.69
C GLN A 195 -7.29 7.37 2.61
N PHE A 196 -7.65 6.62 3.65
CA PHE A 196 -7.59 5.17 3.63
C PHE A 196 -8.65 4.54 2.74
N ILE A 197 -9.89 5.04 2.79
CA ILE A 197 -10.94 4.59 1.87
C ILE A 197 -10.46 4.79 0.43
N TYR A 198 -9.97 6.00 0.13
CA TYR A 198 -9.41 6.36 -1.16
C TYR A 198 -8.29 5.41 -1.62
N ILE A 199 -7.26 5.20 -0.78
CA ILE A 199 -6.12 4.34 -1.13
C ILE A 199 -6.57 2.90 -1.36
N ASN A 200 -7.50 2.38 -0.56
CA ASN A 200 -7.99 1.02 -0.71
C ASN A 200 -8.78 0.82 -2.01
N GLU A 201 -9.65 1.76 -2.37
CA GLU A 201 -10.40 1.72 -3.63
C GLU A 201 -9.47 1.80 -4.84
N ILE A 202 -8.48 2.68 -4.81
CA ILE A 202 -7.47 2.80 -5.86
C ILE A 202 -6.62 1.52 -5.96
N ALA A 203 -6.16 0.98 -4.82
CA ALA A 203 -5.34 -0.23 -4.80
C ALA A 203 -6.08 -1.41 -5.46
N GLN A 204 -7.36 -1.65 -5.14
CA GLN A 204 -8.16 -2.71 -5.75
C GLN A 204 -8.29 -2.61 -7.27
N GLN A 205 -8.19 -1.39 -7.83
CA GLN A 205 -8.27 -1.15 -9.27
C GLN A 205 -6.91 -1.23 -9.98
N ILE A 206 -5.81 -1.20 -9.22
CA ILE A 206 -4.44 -1.39 -9.72
C ILE A 206 -4.03 -2.86 -9.57
N SER A 207 -4.59 -3.56 -8.58
CA SER A 207 -4.29 -4.95 -8.24
C SER A 207 -4.83 -5.94 -9.27
N ALA A 208 -3.95 -6.36 -10.18
CA ALA A 208 -3.67 -7.76 -10.52
C ALA A 208 -2.75 -7.77 -11.74
N THR A 209 -1.56 -8.35 -11.60
CA THR A 209 -0.86 -8.85 -12.78
C THR A 209 -1.58 -10.16 -13.16
N PRO A 210 -2.22 -10.28 -14.34
CA PRO A 210 -3.02 -11.46 -14.69
C PRO A 210 -2.24 -12.78 -14.54
N ASP A 211 -0.91 -12.71 -14.65
CA ASP A 211 -0.04 -13.88 -14.73
C ASP A 211 0.81 -14.11 -13.46
N PHE A 212 0.63 -13.38 -12.36
CA PHE A 212 1.51 -13.52 -11.19
C PHE A 212 1.56 -14.96 -10.66
N LYS A 213 0.39 -15.61 -10.55
CA LYS A 213 0.29 -17.00 -10.07
C LYS A 213 1.03 -17.98 -10.99
N GLU A 214 0.94 -17.77 -12.30
CA GLU A 214 1.64 -18.58 -13.31
C GLU A 214 3.16 -18.35 -13.25
N GLN A 215 3.59 -17.09 -13.14
CA GLN A 215 5.01 -16.75 -12.98
C GLN A 215 5.59 -17.35 -11.69
N PHE A 216 4.84 -17.30 -10.59
CA PHE A 216 5.23 -17.89 -9.32
C PHE A 216 5.42 -19.41 -9.47
N GLN A 217 4.46 -20.10 -10.08
CA GLN A 217 4.52 -21.54 -10.27
C GLN A 217 5.65 -21.94 -11.23
N SER A 218 5.86 -21.18 -12.31
CA SER A 218 6.93 -21.42 -13.27
C SER A 218 8.31 -21.30 -12.63
N GLN A 219 8.54 -20.28 -11.79
CA GLN A 219 9.86 -20.05 -11.17
C GLN A 219 10.13 -20.95 -9.96
N THR A 220 9.12 -21.23 -9.13
CA THR A 220 9.29 -22.00 -7.89
C THR A 220 8.99 -23.48 -8.04
N GLY A 221 8.37 -23.89 -9.15
CA GLY A 221 7.86 -25.24 -9.39
C GLY A 221 6.64 -25.61 -8.55
N LYS A 222 6.04 -24.66 -7.82
CA LYS A 222 4.95 -24.88 -6.86
C LYS A 222 3.92 -23.75 -6.92
N SER A 223 2.66 -24.05 -6.64
CA SER A 223 1.71 -22.98 -6.31
C SER A 223 2.12 -22.25 -5.04
N MET A 224 1.63 -21.02 -4.84
CA MET A 224 1.89 -20.24 -3.61
C MET A 224 1.49 -21.01 -2.35
N SER A 225 0.33 -21.66 -2.37
CA SER A 225 -0.17 -22.45 -1.24
C SER A 225 0.75 -23.62 -0.90
N GLU A 226 1.18 -24.39 -1.91
CA GLU A 226 2.12 -25.51 -1.73
C GLU A 226 3.48 -25.05 -1.22
N TYR A 227 3.96 -23.89 -1.69
CA TYR A 227 5.20 -23.30 -1.23
C TYR A 227 5.13 -22.96 0.26
N LYS A 228 4.09 -22.24 0.68
CA LYS A 228 3.84 -21.87 2.08
C LYS A 228 3.72 -23.10 2.99
N ILE A 229 3.00 -24.14 2.55
CA ILE A 229 2.86 -25.40 3.30
C ILE A 229 4.21 -26.08 3.47
N THR A 230 4.96 -26.27 2.37
CA THR A 230 6.28 -26.90 2.41
C THR A 230 7.21 -26.15 3.36
N TYR A 231 7.20 -24.81 3.33
CA TYR A 231 8.04 -24.00 4.20
C TYR A 231 7.63 -24.14 5.68
N ARG A 232 6.33 -24.11 5.99
CA ARG A 232 5.82 -24.34 7.36
C ARG A 232 6.22 -25.73 7.89
N GLU A 233 6.22 -26.76 7.03
CA GLU A 233 6.69 -28.10 7.40
C GLU A 233 8.20 -28.15 7.65
N LYS A 234 9.00 -27.49 6.80
CA LYS A 234 10.44 -27.33 7.04
C LYS A 234 10.73 -26.68 8.39
N LEU A 235 9.99 -25.63 8.76
CA LEU A 235 10.12 -25.00 10.08
C LEU A 235 9.79 -25.97 11.22
N LYS A 236 8.69 -26.72 11.12
CA LYS A 236 8.33 -27.73 12.14
C LYS A 236 9.42 -28.80 12.32
N ASN A 237 10.02 -29.24 11.21
CA ASN A 237 11.07 -30.25 11.21
C ASN A 237 12.45 -29.70 11.61
N ALA A 238 12.69 -28.39 11.50
CA ALA A 238 13.90 -27.72 11.98
C ALA A 238 13.86 -27.43 13.49
N VAL A 239 12.66 -27.48 14.11
CA VAL A 239 12.43 -27.28 15.54
C VAL A 239 12.27 -28.63 16.27
N THR A 240 12.85 -29.71 15.76
CA THR A 240 12.91 -30.98 16.49
C THR A 240 13.68 -30.76 17.80
N PRO A 241 13.06 -31.02 18.97
CA PRO A 241 13.75 -30.83 20.24
C PRO A 241 14.87 -31.87 20.37
N PHE A 242 15.99 -31.45 20.98
CA PHE A 242 17.25 -32.18 21.11
C PHE A 242 17.16 -33.60 21.74
N TRP A 243 15.98 -34.04 22.17
CA TRP A 243 15.73 -35.25 22.94
C TRP A 243 15.13 -36.42 22.14
N THR A 244 14.74 -36.23 20.87
CA THR A 244 14.17 -37.34 20.06
C THR A 244 15.20 -38.14 19.26
N SER A 245 16.50 -37.90 19.51
CA SER A 245 17.57 -38.75 18.97
C SER A 245 17.82 -39.94 19.89
N ASP A 246 16.85 -40.86 20.00
CA ASP A 246 17.12 -42.20 20.51
C ASP A 246 17.90 -42.99 19.46
N VAL A 247 19.19 -42.63 19.36
CA VAL A 247 20.22 -43.53 18.85
C VAL A 247 20.29 -44.68 19.84
N VAL A 248 19.62 -45.77 19.45
CA VAL A 248 19.95 -47.17 19.74
C VAL A 248 21.09 -47.30 20.75
N ALA A 249 20.74 -47.38 22.04
CA ALA A 249 21.66 -47.80 23.08
C ALA A 249 21.99 -49.28 22.88
N GLN A 250 22.85 -49.60 21.91
CA GLN A 250 23.69 -50.78 21.99
C GLN A 250 24.66 -50.57 23.15
N LYS A 251 24.25 -50.97 24.35
CA LYS A 251 25.18 -51.30 25.43
C LYS A 251 25.22 -52.81 25.57
N SER A 252 26.22 -53.38 24.92
CA SER A 252 26.82 -54.66 25.25
C SER A 252 27.00 -54.74 26.77
N ALA A 253 26.39 -55.73 27.40
CA ALA A 253 26.65 -56.06 28.80
C ALA A 253 28.08 -56.61 28.92
N PRO A 254 28.92 -56.12 29.85
CA PRO A 254 30.11 -56.84 30.25
C PRO A 254 29.74 -57.90 31.28
N GLU A 255 30.20 -59.12 31.03
CA GLU A 255 30.13 -60.26 31.95
C GLU A 255 30.86 -59.93 33.27
N PHE A 256 30.16 -60.12 34.39
CA PHE A 256 30.76 -60.14 35.72
C PHE A 256 31.46 -61.48 35.90
N ASN A 257 32.80 -61.47 36.01
CA ASN A 257 33.55 -62.64 36.46
C ASN A 257 34.42 -62.28 37.67
N GLU A 258 34.06 -62.94 38.76
CA GLU A 258 34.78 -63.32 39.97
C GLU A 258 35.98 -62.51 40.49
N GLY A 259 35.82 -62.07 41.74
CA GLY A 259 36.71 -62.53 42.80
C GLY A 259 37.63 -61.47 43.40
N PHE A 260 37.35 -61.03 44.63
CA PHE A 260 38.40 -60.73 45.60
C PHE A 260 37.89 -60.88 47.04
N LYS A 261 38.66 -61.64 47.82
CA LYS A 261 38.43 -62.02 49.22
C LYS A 261 38.72 -60.86 50.18
N LEU A 262 37.95 -60.80 51.26
CA LEU A 262 38.21 -59.96 52.43
C LEU A 262 39.22 -60.63 53.36
N ASN A 263 40.11 -59.82 53.94
CA ASN A 263 40.73 -60.08 55.24
C ASN A 263 39.87 -59.43 56.33
#